data_AF-A0A973MNS1-F1
#
_entry.id   AF-A0A973MNS1-F1
#
_cell.length_a   1.000
_cell.length_b   1.000
_cell.length_c   1.000
_cell.angle_alpha   90.00
_cell.angle_beta   90.00
_cell.angle_gamma   90.00
#
_symmetry.space_group_name_H-M   'P 1'
#
loop_
_entity.id
_entity.type
_entity.pdbx_description
1 polymer ?
#
loop_
_entity_poly.entity_id
_entity_poly.type
_entity_poly.pdbx_seq_one_letter_code
_entity_poly.pdbx_strand_id
1 'polypeptide(L)'
;MADNRIVDNPWAWRDGHNPYRATPFQVLALDPDVRGRGAIRNHIRKRRQRIERRADRYPLFGRTLRVAEVNAAEDRIKDPALRLLAELCTHRPERPARPDRSDDTAG
;
A
#
# COMPACT_ATOMS: atom_id res chain seq x y z
N MET A 1 -4.39 -33.81 -19.59
CA MET A 1 -4.44 -32.34 -19.60
C MET A 1 -4.45 -31.88 -18.15
N ALA A 2 -3.32 -31.38 -17.64
CA ALA A 2 -3.24 -30.93 -16.26
C ALA A 2 -3.98 -29.60 -16.13
N ASP A 3 -4.99 -29.58 -15.26
CA ASP A 3 -5.76 -28.41 -14.86
C ASP A 3 -4.78 -27.41 -14.20
N ASN A 4 -4.24 -26.48 -15.01
CA ASN A 4 -3.37 -25.41 -14.55
C ASN A 4 -4.22 -24.36 -13.81
N ARG A 5 -4.74 -24.75 -12.65
CA ARG A 5 -5.29 -23.81 -11.68
C ARG A 5 -4.13 -22.95 -11.25
N ILE A 6 -4.04 -21.76 -11.84
CA ILE A 6 -3.20 -20.68 -11.33
C ILE A 6 -3.63 -20.51 -9.88
N VAL A 7 -2.85 -21.08 -8.95
CA VAL A 7 -3.06 -20.89 -7.53
C VAL A 7 -2.74 -19.42 -7.30
N ASP A 8 -3.80 -18.62 -7.17
CA ASP A 8 -3.75 -17.19 -6.97
C ASP A 8 -2.82 -16.94 -5.78
N ASN A 9 -1.60 -16.44 -6.01
CA ASN A 9 -0.63 -16.25 -4.94
C ASN A 9 -1.20 -15.19 -3.98
N PRO A 10 -1.65 -15.57 -2.77
CA PRO A 10 -2.28 -14.62 -1.85
C PRO A 10 -1.26 -13.62 -1.29
N TRP A 11 0.03 -13.86 -1.54
CA TRP A 11 1.17 -13.05 -1.15
C TRP A 11 1.75 -12.22 -2.31
N ALA A 12 1.08 -12.18 -3.47
CA ALA A 12 1.46 -11.27 -4.54
C ALA A 12 1.11 -9.82 -4.16
N TRP A 13 1.98 -8.88 -4.54
CA TRP A 13 1.64 -7.46 -4.52
C TRP A 13 0.38 -7.24 -5.36
N ARG A 14 -0.66 -6.65 -4.75
CA ARG A 14 -1.92 -6.28 -5.41
C ARG A 14 -2.07 -4.77 -5.36
N ASP A 15 -2.49 -4.14 -6.45
CA ASP A 15 -2.74 -2.70 -6.55
C ASP A 15 -1.59 -1.81 -6.03
N GLY A 16 -0.33 -2.20 -6.28
CA GLY A 16 0.84 -1.44 -5.83
C GLY A 16 1.12 -1.54 -4.32
N HIS A 17 0.50 -2.48 -3.61
CA HIS A 17 0.59 -2.58 -2.17
C HIS A 17 1.29 -3.85 -1.71
N ASN A 18 2.17 -3.68 -0.72
CA ASN A 18 2.83 -4.76 -0.01
C ASN A 18 1.80 -5.55 0.82
N PRO A 19 1.68 -6.89 0.62
CA PRO A 19 0.72 -7.72 1.35
C PRO A 19 1.18 -8.11 2.76
N TYR A 20 2.45 -7.87 3.11
CA TYR A 20 3.06 -8.40 4.34
C TYR A 20 2.98 -7.46 5.54
N ARG A 21 2.75 -6.14 5.34
CA ARG A 21 2.68 -5.16 6.44
C ARG A 21 1.74 -4.00 6.11
N ALA A 22 0.90 -3.64 7.08
CA ALA A 22 0.15 -2.39 7.07
C ALA A 22 1.11 -1.20 7.21
N THR A 23 1.41 -0.54 6.10
CA THR A 23 2.23 0.68 6.12
C THR A 23 1.39 1.85 6.64
N PRO A 24 2.03 2.88 7.25
CA PRO A 24 1.33 4.10 7.63
C PRO A 24 0.54 4.73 6.47
N PHE A 25 1.04 4.68 5.24
CA PHE A 25 0.35 5.16 4.04
C PHE A 25 -0.96 4.41 3.77
N GLN A 26 -0.97 3.08 3.87
CA GLN A 26 -2.18 2.27 3.73
C GLN A 26 -3.20 2.54 4.85
N VAL A 27 -2.74 2.64 6.10
CA VAL A 27 -3.60 2.96 7.25
C VAL A 27 -4.29 4.32 7.07
N LEU A 28 -3.52 5.31 6.62
CA LEU A 28 -3.99 6.66 6.36
C LEU A 28 -4.79 6.78 5.05
N ALA A 29 -4.77 5.76 4.19
CA ALA A 29 -5.21 5.84 2.80
C ALA A 29 -4.56 7.03 2.05
N LEU A 30 -3.32 7.34 2.42
CA LEU A 30 -2.54 8.45 1.92
C LEU A 30 -1.59 7.93 0.83
N ASP A 31 -1.66 8.52 -0.35
CA ASP A 31 -0.71 8.26 -1.42
C ASP A 31 0.72 8.70 -0.97
N PRO A 32 1.74 7.84 -1.10
CA PRO A 32 3.12 8.16 -0.75
C PRO A 32 3.66 9.42 -1.44
N ASP A 33 3.17 9.77 -2.63
CA ASP A 33 3.62 10.91 -3.43
C ASP A 33 2.98 12.23 -3.02
N VAL A 34 1.99 12.23 -2.12
CA VAL A 34 1.43 13.46 -1.58
C VAL A 34 2.50 14.23 -0.80
N ARG A 35 2.77 15.46 -1.25
CA ARG A 35 3.68 16.42 -0.61
C ARG A 35 2.89 17.54 0.08
N GLY A 36 3.55 18.22 1.01
CA GLY A 36 3.03 19.39 1.70
C GLY A 36 2.26 19.08 2.99
N ARG A 37 2.70 19.70 4.10
CA ARG A 37 2.15 19.46 5.45
C ARG A 37 0.64 19.72 5.54
N GLY A 38 0.14 20.75 4.85
CA GLY A 38 -1.28 21.11 4.86
C GLY A 38 -2.17 20.06 4.19
N ALA A 39 -1.76 19.56 3.02
CA ALA A 39 -2.49 18.52 2.27
C ALA A 39 -2.54 17.22 3.07
N ILE A 40 -1.39 16.78 3.60
CA ILE A 40 -1.25 15.60 4.45
C ILE A 40 -2.17 15.72 5.68
N ARG A 41 -2.07 16.83 6.43
CA ARG A 41 -2.90 17.05 7.63
C ARG A 41 -4.40 17.02 7.33
N ASN A 42 -4.82 17.66 6.24
CA ASN A 42 -6.23 17.67 5.85
C ASN A 42 -6.71 16.26 5.45
N HIS A 43 -5.89 15.49 4.75
CA HIS A 43 -6.20 14.12 4.39
C HIS A 43 -6.40 13.25 5.65
N ILE A 44 -5.45 13.29 6.59
CA ILE A 44 -5.49 12.49 7.82
C ILE A 44 -6.71 12.86 8.67
N ARG A 45 -7.03 14.15 8.79
CA ARG A 45 -8.24 14.62 9.48
C ARG A 45 -9.51 13.99 8.87
N LYS A 46 -9.63 14.01 7.55
CA LYS A 46 -10.77 13.40 6.84
C LYS A 46 -10.81 11.89 7.03
N ARG A 47 -9.65 11.21 6.96
CA ARG A 47 -9.54 9.77 7.20
C ARG A 47 -10.00 9.41 8.61
N ARG A 48 -9.49 10.10 9.64
CA ARG A 48 -9.89 9.92 11.05
C ARG A 48 -11.41 10.04 11.20
N GLN A 49 -12.00 11.12 10.66
CA GLN A 49 -13.45 11.35 10.73
C GLN A 49 -14.26 10.26 10.05
N ARG A 50 -13.78 9.69 8.93
CA ARG A 50 -14.45 8.57 8.26
C ARG A 50 -14.42 7.29 9.10
N ILE A 51 -13.27 6.98 9.70
CA ILE A 51 -13.11 5.81 10.57
C ILE A 51 -13.95 5.96 11.83
N GLU A 52 -13.96 7.13 12.46
CA GLU A 52 -14.78 7.40 13.64
C GLU A 52 -16.28 7.20 13.37
N ARG A 53 -16.77 7.60 12.20
CA ARG A 53 -18.19 7.51 11.85
C ARG A 53 -18.63 6.13 11.37
N ARG A 54 -17.82 5.47 10.54
CA ARG A 54 -18.18 4.22 9.81
C ARG A 54 -16.93 3.40 9.46
N ALA A 55 -16.23 2.90 10.49
CA ALA A 55 -15.01 2.12 10.30
C ALA A 55 -15.22 0.83 9.48
N ASP A 56 -16.39 0.22 9.59
CA ASP A 56 -16.84 -0.99 8.90
C ASP A 56 -16.75 -0.88 7.36
N ARG A 57 -16.90 0.32 6.81
CA ARG A 57 -16.81 0.57 5.35
C ARG A 57 -15.39 0.67 4.82
N TYR A 58 -14.38 0.72 5.70
CA TYR A 58 -12.99 0.91 5.32
C TYR A 58 -12.10 -0.17 5.96
N PRO A 59 -12.37 -1.47 5.69
CA PRO A 59 -11.53 -2.53 6.20
C PRO A 59 -10.13 -2.41 5.58
N LEU A 60 -9.11 -2.72 6.37
CA LEU A 60 -7.73 -2.81 5.91
C LEU A 60 -7.26 -4.24 6.19
N PHE A 61 -6.94 -5.02 5.15
CA PHE A 61 -6.62 -6.45 5.27
C PHE A 61 -7.71 -7.26 6.01
N GLY A 62 -8.98 -7.00 5.70
CA GLY A 62 -10.12 -7.73 6.29
C GLY A 62 -10.43 -7.38 7.75
N ARG A 63 -9.70 -6.44 8.37
CA ARG A 63 -9.99 -5.95 9.73
C ARG A 63 -10.52 -4.51 9.73
N THR A 64 -11.43 -4.24 10.66
CA THR A 64 -11.93 -2.89 10.92
C THR A 64 -10.84 -2.05 11.56
N LEU A 65 -10.52 -0.91 10.94
CA LEU A 65 -9.49 0.00 11.43
C LEU A 65 -10.00 0.84 12.61
N ARG A 66 -9.15 1.09 13.62
CA ARG A 66 -9.47 1.96 14.76
C ARG A 66 -8.84 3.34 14.62
N VAL A 67 -9.46 4.36 15.24
CA VAL A 67 -8.90 5.73 15.30
C VAL A 67 -7.50 5.76 15.91
N ALA A 68 -7.24 4.92 16.92
CA ALA A 68 -5.91 4.80 17.53
C ALA A 68 -4.83 4.39 16.51
N GLU A 69 -5.16 3.54 15.55
CA GLU A 69 -4.23 3.11 14.50
C GLU A 69 -3.97 4.22 13.48
N VAL A 70 -4.99 5.03 13.18
CA VAL A 70 -4.83 6.24 12.36
C VAL A 70 -3.89 7.24 13.04
N ASN A 71 -4.03 7.44 14.35
CA ASN A 71 -3.16 8.35 15.11
C ASN A 71 -1.71 7.84 15.16
N ALA A 72 -1.51 6.54 15.45
CA ALA A 72 -0.19 5.94 15.43
C ALA A 72 0.47 6.01 14.05
N ALA A 73 -0.30 5.86 12.96
CA ALA A 73 0.21 6.03 11.62
C ALA A 73 0.56 7.50 11.30
N GLU A 74 -0.23 8.46 11.77
CA GLU A 74 0.08 9.88 11.67
C GLU A 74 1.43 10.21 12.35
N ASP A 75 1.65 9.71 13.56
CA ASP A 75 2.88 9.96 14.30
C ASP A 75 4.10 9.38 13.58
N ARG A 76 3.97 8.18 12.99
CA ARG A 76 5.03 7.56 12.19
C ARG A 76 5.39 8.35 10.94
N ILE A 77 4.44 8.98 10.25
CA ILE A 77 4.77 9.74 9.02
C ILE A 77 5.29 11.16 9.30
N LYS A 78 5.13 11.67 10.54
CA LYS A 78 5.72 12.95 10.96
C LYS A 78 7.22 12.82 11.21
N ASP A 79 7.66 11.64 11.65
CA ASP A 79 9.08 11.32 11.77
C ASP A 79 9.68 11.06 10.38
N PRO A 80 10.71 11.82 9.95
CA PRO A 80 11.29 11.68 8.62
C PRO A 80 11.89 10.30 8.33
N ALA A 81 12.52 9.66 9.31
CA ALA A 81 13.17 8.36 9.12
C ALA A 81 12.12 7.25 9.00
N LEU A 82 11.10 7.28 9.86
CA LEU A 82 9.98 6.33 9.79
C LEU A 82 9.12 6.55 8.54
N ARG A 83 8.97 7.80 8.10
CA ARG A 83 8.32 8.13 6.82
C ARG A 83 9.09 7.52 5.65
N LEU A 84 10.40 7.75 5.56
CA LEU A 84 11.22 7.18 4.48
C LEU A 84 11.15 5.65 4.47
N LEU A 85 11.27 5.02 5.63
CA LEU A 85 11.11 3.56 5.74
C LEU A 85 9.74 3.09 5.25
N ALA A 86 8.68 3.82 5.58
CA ALA A 86 7.33 3.51 5.12
C ALA A 86 7.16 3.70 3.60
N GLU A 87 7.79 4.72 3.02
CA GLU A 87 7.81 4.94 1.56
C GLU A 87 8.51 3.75 0.86
N LEU A 88 9.70 3.37 1.33
CA LEU A 88 10.44 2.20 0.82
C LEU A 88 9.66 0.90 0.95
N CYS A 89 8.89 0.72 2.03
CA CYS A 89 8.04 -0.45 2.22
C CYS A 89 6.77 -0.45 1.35
N THR A 90 6.41 0.71 0.77
CA THR A 90 5.22 0.88 -0.07
C THR A 90 5.53 0.73 -1.57
N HIS A 91 6.77 0.94 -2.01
CA HIS A 91 7.17 0.74 -3.42
C HIS A 91 7.69 -0.68 -3.67
N ARG A 92 7.20 -1.31 -4.75
CA ARG A 92 7.77 -2.57 -5.27
C ARG A 92 9.04 -2.23 -6.04
N PRO A 93 10.10 -3.05 -6.01
CA PRO A 93 11.10 -3.01 -7.07
C PRO A 93 10.43 -3.36 -8.42
N GLU A 94 10.75 -2.61 -9.47
CA GLU A 94 10.29 -2.90 -10.83
C GLU A 94 10.61 -4.35 -11.20
N ARG A 95 9.67 -5.04 -11.85
CA ARG A 95 9.95 -6.37 -12.40
C ARG A 95 11.05 -6.19 -13.46
N PRO A 96 12.15 -6.99 -13.45
CA PRO A 96 13.12 -6.92 -14.53
C PRO A 96 12.39 -7.17 -15.86
N ALA A 97 12.69 -6.35 -16.86
CA ALA A 97 12.18 -6.52 -18.21
C ALA A 97 12.42 -7.98 -18.64
N ARG A 98 11.38 -8.65 -19.09
CA ARG A 98 11.49 -10.00 -19.64
C ARG A 98 12.50 -9.91 -20.78
N PRO A 99 13.56 -10.75 -20.84
CA PRO A 99 14.43 -10.75 -21.99
C PRO A 99 13.58 -10.99 -23.23
N ASP A 100 13.70 -10.09 -24.18
CA ASP A 100 13.03 -10.19 -25.47
C ASP A 100 13.49 -11.52 -26.07
N ARG A 101 12.56 -12.47 -26.22
CA ARG A 101 12.88 -13.72 -26.92
C ARG A 101 12.92 -13.36 -28.40
N SER A 102 14.06 -12.86 -28.85
CA SER A 102 14.42 -12.86 -30.26
C SER A 102 14.81 -14.28 -30.67
N ASP A 103 13.84 -15.20 -30.65
CA ASP A 103 13.93 -16.50 -31.31
C ASP A 103 12.78 -16.53 -32.32
N ASP A 104 13.07 -16.09 -33.54
CA ASP A 104 12.62 -16.71 -34.80
C ASP A 104 12.83 -15.76 -35.98
N THR A 105 13.98 -15.90 -36.64
CA THR A 105 13.99 -16.02 -38.11
C THR A 105 15.21 -16.84 -38.48
N ALA A 106 14.97 -18.14 -38.60
CA ALA A 106 15.84 -19.08 -39.28
C ALA A 106 16.23 -18.52 -40.66
N GLY A 107 17.54 -18.49 -40.93
CA GLY A 107 18.12 -18.38 -42.27
C GLY A 107 18.61 -19.76 -42.71
#